data_AF-A0A2A3XX81-F1
#
_entry.id   AF-A0A2A3XX81-F1
#
_cell.length_a   1.000
_cell.length_b   1.000
_cell.length_c   1.000
_cell.angle_alpha   90.00
_cell.angle_beta   90.00
_cell.angle_gamma   90.00
#
_symmetry.space_group_name_H-M   'P 1'
#
loop_
_entity.id
_entity.type
_entity.pdbx_description
1 polymer ?
#
loop_
_entity_poly.entity_id
_entity_poly.type
_entity_poly.pdbx_seq_one_letter_code
_entity_poly.pdbx_strand_id
1 'polypeptide(L)'
;MAQHLPPEALIPWLEAAAEELGLDANEVSIGTLLDVAKHVAHDVARPAAPLSTFLLGLALGRAEPGTELSALAEKLNARAARWAAEQQ
;
A
#
# COMPACT_ATOMS: atom_id res chain seq x y z
N MET A 1 9.10 8.93 19.77
CA MET A 1 9.49 8.96 18.35
C MET A 1 9.61 7.52 17.90
N ALA A 2 8.88 7.11 16.86
CA ALA A 2 9.07 5.77 16.30
C ALA A 2 10.50 5.68 15.78
N GLN A 3 11.30 4.76 16.33
CA GLN A 3 12.59 4.43 15.74
C GLN A 3 12.33 3.85 14.35
N HIS A 4 13.11 4.30 13.36
CA HIS A 4 13.01 3.77 12.01
C HIS A 4 13.37 2.28 12.05
N LEU A 5 12.42 1.42 11.71
CA LEU A 5 12.69 -0.01 11.57
C LEU A 5 13.60 -0.21 10.35
N PRO A 6 14.64 -1.03 10.47
CA PRO A 6 15.43 -1.40 9.30
C PRO A 6 14.58 -2.30 8.38
N PRO A 7 14.86 -2.35 7.06
CA PRO A 7 14.02 -3.07 6.10
C PRO A 7 13.78 -4.54 6.44
N GLU A 8 14.78 -5.22 7.02
CA GLU A 8 14.69 -6.62 7.45
C GLU A 8 13.67 -6.86 8.58
N ALA A 9 13.30 -5.81 9.32
CA ALA A 9 12.32 -5.90 10.39
C ALA A 9 10.86 -5.75 9.92
N LEU A 10 10.62 -5.46 8.63
CA LEU A 10 9.27 -5.31 8.10
C LEU A 10 8.47 -6.61 8.11
N ILE A 11 9.12 -7.74 7.77
CA ILE A 11 8.49 -9.07 7.79
C ILE A 11 8.06 -9.46 9.20
N PRO A 12 8.96 -9.51 10.21
CA PRO A 12 8.55 -9.91 11.56
C PRO A 12 7.57 -8.93 12.20
N TRP A 13 7.62 -7.63 11.83
CA TRP A 13 6.60 -6.68 12.27
C TRP A 13 5.23 -6.98 11.66
N LEU A 14 5.16 -7.26 10.35
CA LEU A 14 3.91 -7.59 9.66
C LEU A 14 3.31 -8.89 10.20
N GLU A 15 4.14 -9.91 10.45
CA GLU A 15 3.72 -11.17 11.05
C GLU A 15 3.09 -10.96 12.43
N ALA A 16 3.76 -10.22 13.32
CA ALA A 16 3.24 -9.92 14.66
C ALA A 16 1.95 -9.09 14.63
N ALA A 17 1.89 -8.08 13.76
CA ALA A 17 0.70 -7.23 13.60
C ALA A 17 -0.48 -8.02 13.01
N ALA A 18 -0.22 -8.92 12.06
CA ALA A 18 -1.26 -9.78 11.49
C ALA A 18 -1.81 -10.76 12.52
N GLU A 19 -0.95 -11.35 13.36
CA GLU A 19 -1.36 -12.22 14.47
C GLU A 19 -2.31 -11.50 15.43
N GLU A 20 -1.97 -10.28 15.88
CA GLU A 20 -2.83 -9.48 16.76
C GLU A 20 -4.21 -9.18 16.15
N LEU A 21 -4.30 -9.10 14.82
CA LEU A 21 -5.52 -8.80 14.09
C LEU A 21 -6.26 -10.05 13.59
N GLY A 22 -5.71 -11.26 13.79
CA GLY A 22 -6.27 -12.51 13.30
C GLY A 22 -6.25 -12.63 11.77
N LEU A 23 -5.21 -12.09 11.12
CA LEU A 23 -5.02 -12.08 9.67
C LEU A 23 -3.85 -12.99 9.26
N ASP A 24 -3.82 -13.43 8.00
CA ASP A 24 -2.64 -14.10 7.42
C ASP A 24 -1.72 -13.06 6.79
N ALA A 25 -0.49 -12.94 7.31
CA ALA A 25 0.52 -12.01 6.79
C ALA A 25 0.87 -12.27 5.31
N ASN A 26 0.70 -13.50 4.82
CA ASN A 26 0.97 -13.86 3.43
C ASN A 26 -0.03 -13.25 2.44
N GLU A 27 -1.19 -12.78 2.91
CA GLU A 27 -2.18 -12.06 2.08
C GLU A 27 -1.72 -10.63 1.74
N VAL A 28 -0.66 -10.14 2.40
CA VAL A 28 -0.16 -8.77 2.23
C VAL A 28 1.16 -8.75 1.48
N SER A 29 1.13 -8.30 0.22
CA SER A 29 2.36 -8.02 -0.54
C SER A 29 3.01 -6.71 -0.08
N ILE A 30 4.06 -6.81 0.75
CA ILE A 30 4.88 -5.66 1.20
C ILE A 30 5.38 -4.85 0.01
N GLY A 31 5.96 -5.51 -1.00
CA GLY A 31 6.55 -4.84 -2.16
C GLY A 31 5.52 -4.01 -2.93
N THR A 32 4.34 -4.59 -3.18
CA THR A 32 3.24 -3.89 -3.87
C THR A 32 2.75 -2.68 -3.09
N LEU A 33 2.56 -2.80 -1.77
CA LEU A 33 2.12 -1.69 -0.94
C LEU A 33 3.16 -0.56 -0.86
N LEU A 34 4.45 -0.90 -0.71
CA LEU A 34 5.52 0.08 -0.66
C LEU A 34 5.71 0.79 -2.01
N ASP A 35 5.48 0.10 -3.13
CA ASP A 35 5.51 0.71 -4.45
C ASP A 35 4.38 1.74 -4.64
N VAL A 36 3.15 1.41 -4.23
CA VAL A 36 2.03 2.36 -4.26
C VAL A 36 2.31 3.57 -3.38
N ALA A 37 2.76 3.33 -2.13
CA ALA A 37 3.10 4.41 -1.21
C ALA A 37 4.20 5.31 -1.81
N LYS A 38 5.21 4.71 -2.44
CA LYS A 38 6.31 5.42 -3.10
C LYS A 38 5.79 6.30 -4.23
N HIS A 39 5.04 5.77 -5.20
CA HIS A 39 4.54 6.56 -6.33
C HIS A 39 3.63 7.68 -5.87
N VAL A 40 2.68 7.39 -4.98
CA VAL A 40 1.76 8.41 -4.46
C VAL A 40 2.50 9.51 -3.67
N ALA A 41 3.52 9.15 -2.88
CA ALA A 41 4.29 10.13 -2.14
C ALA A 41 5.08 11.08 -3.04
N HIS A 42 5.59 10.59 -4.18
CA HIS A 42 6.37 11.38 -5.14
C HIS A 42 5.48 12.20 -6.07
N ASP A 43 4.43 11.58 -6.63
CA ASP A 43 3.63 12.16 -7.72
C ASP A 43 2.43 12.97 -7.22
N VAL A 44 1.99 12.76 -5.97
CA VAL A 44 0.82 13.45 -5.39
C VAL A 44 1.25 14.32 -4.21
N ALA A 45 1.56 13.68 -3.07
CA ALA A 45 2.08 14.31 -1.86
C ALA A 45 2.42 13.24 -0.82
N ARG A 46 3.42 13.49 0.04
CA ARG A 46 3.79 12.55 1.12
C ARG A 46 2.60 12.12 2.02
N PRO A 47 1.68 13.02 2.45
CA PRO A 47 0.50 12.62 3.22
C PRO A 47 -0.50 11.74 2.45
N ALA A 48 -0.47 11.73 1.11
CA ALA A 48 -1.38 10.92 0.32
C ALA A 48 -1.02 9.42 0.36
N ALA A 49 0.24 9.06 0.62
CA ALA A 49 0.68 7.67 0.68
C ALA A 49 -0.14 6.79 1.66
N PRO A 50 -0.28 7.14 2.96
CA PRO A 50 -1.10 6.34 3.87
C PRO A 50 -2.60 6.36 3.51
N LEU A 51 -3.10 7.42 2.90
CA LEU A 51 -4.50 7.49 2.46
C LEU A 51 -4.76 6.52 1.30
N SER A 52 -3.84 6.45 0.35
CA SER A 52 -3.95 5.56 -0.81
C SER A 52 -3.77 4.09 -0.44
N THR A 53 -2.85 3.75 0.47
CA THR A 53 -2.71 2.35 0.92
C THR A 53 -3.91 1.87 1.75
N PHE A 54 -4.48 2.75 2.58
CA PHE A 54 -5.73 2.44 3.28
C PHE A 54 -6.90 2.24 2.29
N LEU A 55 -7.03 3.13 1.29
CA LEU A 55 -8.06 3.00 0.25
C LEU A 55 -7.87 1.73 -0.60
N LEU A 56 -6.63 1.34 -0.88
CA LEU A 56 -6.30 0.09 -1.57
C LEU A 56 -6.80 -1.13 -0.80
N GLY A 57 -6.56 -1.17 0.51
CA GLY A 57 -7.08 -2.23 1.38
C GLY A 57 -8.61 -2.27 1.41
N LEU A 58 -9.27 -1.11 1.50
CA LEU A 58 -10.73 -1.02 1.43
C LEU A 58 -11.30 -1.47 0.08
N ALA A 59 -10.59 -1.19 -1.02
CA ALA A 59 -11.00 -1.61 -2.35
C ALA A 59 -10.86 -3.13 -2.51
N LEU A 60 -9.75 -3.72 -2.04
CA LEU A 60 -9.52 -5.16 -2.07
C LEU A 60 -10.56 -5.91 -1.24
N GLY A 61 -10.83 -5.46 -0.02
CA GLY A 61 -11.83 -6.08 0.87
C GLY A 61 -13.28 -5.97 0.40
N ARG A 62 -13.55 -5.13 -0.62
CA ARG A 62 -14.86 -5.00 -1.27
C ARG A 62 -14.90 -5.59 -2.68
N ALA A 63 -13.79 -6.12 -3.16
CA ALA A 63 -13.69 -6.63 -4.51
C ALA A 63 -14.31 -8.03 -4.63
N GLU A 64 -14.65 -8.41 -5.86
CA GLU A 64 -15.12 -9.76 -6.15
C GLU A 64 -13.99 -10.79 -5.89
N PRO A 65 -14.34 -12.04 -5.50
CA PRO A 65 -13.36 -13.11 -5.34
C PRO A 65 -12.45 -13.25 -6.56
N GLY A 66 -11.13 -13.36 -6.31
CA GLY A 66 -10.11 -13.43 -7.38
C GLY A 66 -9.64 -12.08 -7.91
N THR A 67 -10.07 -10.97 -7.30
CA THR A 67 -9.45 -9.67 -7.58
C THR A 67 -8.06 -9.59 -6.95
N GLU A 68 -7.04 -9.39 -7.78
CA GLU A 68 -5.66 -9.28 -7.34
C GLU A 68 -5.32 -7.88 -6.81
N LEU A 69 -4.57 -7.83 -5.70
CA LEU A 69 -4.03 -6.58 -5.12
C LEU A 69 -3.20 -5.79 -6.15
N SER A 70 -2.42 -6.49 -6.98
CA SER A 70 -1.57 -5.89 -8.02
C SER A 70 -2.40 -5.08 -9.04
N ALA A 71 -3.54 -5.60 -9.48
CA ALA A 71 -4.40 -4.92 -10.43
C ALA A 71 -5.01 -3.63 -9.86
N LEU A 72 -5.33 -3.61 -8.56
CA LEU A 72 -5.79 -2.40 -7.88
C LEU A 72 -4.66 -1.40 -7.63
N ALA A 73 -3.46 -1.89 -7.29
CA ALA A 73 -2.25 -1.09 -7.12
C ALA A 73 -1.86 -0.37 -8.43
N GLU A 74 -1.92 -1.06 -9.57
CA GLU A 74 -1.68 -0.47 -10.89
C GLU A 74 -2.63 0.69 -11.19
N LYS A 75 -3.92 0.55 -10.86
CA LYS A 75 -4.89 1.65 -11.03
C LYS A 75 -4.54 2.88 -10.19
N LEU A 76 -4.09 2.69 -8.96
CA LEU A 76 -3.66 3.79 -8.08
C LEU A 76 -2.36 4.45 -8.58
N ASN A 77 -1.35 3.66 -8.96
CA ASN A 77 -0.11 4.17 -9.55
C ASN A 77 -0.40 5.00 -10.82
N ALA A 78 -1.26 4.49 -11.72
CA ALA A 78 -1.65 5.21 -12.92
C ALA A 78 -2.40 6.52 -12.61
N ARG A 79 -3.24 6.55 -11.56
CA ARG A 79 -3.92 7.78 -11.11
C ARG A 79 -2.93 8.78 -10.52
N ALA A 80 -1.94 8.34 -9.75
CA ALA A 80 -0.89 9.18 -9.22
C ALA A 80 -0.07 9.84 -10.34
N ALA A 81 0.36 9.04 -11.33
CA ALA A 81 1.09 9.55 -12.50
C ALA A 81 0.29 10.59 -13.30
N ARG A 82 -1.02 10.35 -13.52
CA ARG A 82 -1.90 11.33 -14.19
C ARG A 82 -2.07 12.61 -13.38
N TRP A 83 -2.14 12.52 -12.05
CA TRP A 83 -2.21 13.71 -11.19
C TRP A 83 -0.98 14.59 -11.36
N ALA A 84 0.23 14.00 -11.35
CA ALA A 84 1.46 14.76 -11.57
C ALA A 84 1.48 15.47 -12.93
N ALA A 85 0.98 14.83 -13.99
CA ALA A 85 0.90 15.42 -15.32
C ALA A 85 -0.15 16.55 -15.45
N GLU A 86 -1.26 16.46 -14.71
CA GLU A 86 -2.32 17.48 -14.71
C GLU A 86 -1.92 18.77 -13.95
N GLN A 87 -0.91 18.70 -13.08
CA GLN A 87 -0.42 19.82 -12.27
C GLN A 87 0.80 20.53 -12.87
N GLN A 88 1.24 20.12 -14.07
CA GLN A 88 2.25 20.80 -14.89
C GLN A 88 1.59 21.83 -15.81
#